data_AF-A0A3B8MHW2-F1
#
_entry.id   AF-A0A3B8MHW2-F1
#
_cell.length_a   1.000
_cell.length_b   1.000
_cell.length_c   1.000
_cell.angle_alpha   90.00
_cell.angle_beta   90.00
_cell.angle_gamma   90.00
#
_symmetry.space_group_name_H-M   'P 1'
#
loop_
_entity.id
_entity.type
_entity.pdbx_description
1 polymer ?
#
loop_
_entity_poly.entity_id
_entity_poly.type
_entity_poly.pdbx_seq_one_letter_code
_entity_poly.pdbx_strand_id
1 'polypeptide(L)'
;MSRRSPIPDTPIEEKPCQIELWDFVDALAKARPVEIDATEGLKSKAVSEAIYESGKSGQVVKVADFVSGKVNAYQRDVDRYWKL
;
A
#
# COMPACT_ATOMS: atom_id res chain seq x y z
N MET A 1 22.84 14.99 5.94
CA MET A 1 22.39 15.68 4.72
C MET A 1 22.03 14.61 3.69
N SER A 2 20.75 14.26 3.60
CA SER A 2 20.25 13.25 2.66
C SER A 2 20.23 13.86 1.26
N ARG A 3 20.98 13.29 0.31
CA ARG A 3 20.93 13.71 -1.09
C ARG A 3 19.63 13.17 -1.67
N ARG A 4 18.63 14.05 -1.87
CA ARG A 4 17.50 13.72 -2.76
C ARG A 4 18.07 13.43 -4.14
N SER A 5 17.63 12.34 -4.78
CA SER A 5 18.02 11.99 -6.15
C SER A 5 17.69 13.13 -7.13
N PRO A 6 18.45 13.27 -8.23
CA PRO A 6 18.23 14.32 -9.22
C PRO A 6 17.01 13.94 -10.07
N ILE A 7 15.84 14.37 -9.64
CA ILE A 7 14.64 14.30 -10.48
C ILE A 7 14.82 15.35 -11.59
N PRO A 8 14.63 15.01 -12.88
CA PRO A 8 14.68 15.98 -13.97
C PRO A 8 13.57 17.04 -13.79
N ASP A 9 13.85 18.31 -14.08
CA ASP A 9 12.94 19.46 -13.95
C ASP A 9 11.73 19.44 -14.91
N THR A 10 11.39 18.29 -15.49
CA THR A 10 10.20 18.13 -16.33
C THR A 10 8.93 18.39 -15.52
N PRO A 11 7.91 19.06 -16.10
CA PRO A 11 6.64 19.31 -15.42
C PRO A 11 6.09 18.00 -14.85
N ILE A 12 5.88 18.00 -13.53
CA ILE A 12 5.55 16.84 -12.68
C ILE A 12 4.26 16.12 -13.15
N GLU A 13 3.49 16.76 -14.02
CA GLU A 13 2.17 16.34 -14.46
C GLU A 13 2.17 15.36 -15.65
N GLU A 14 3.27 15.23 -16.41
CA GLU A 14 3.18 14.53 -17.71
C GLU A 14 3.39 13.01 -17.67
N LYS A 15 4.11 12.43 -16.69
CA LYS A 15 4.52 11.00 -16.71
C LYS A 15 4.79 10.37 -15.32
N PRO A 16 3.81 10.32 -14.40
CA PRO A 16 4.02 9.79 -13.04
C PRO A 16 4.45 8.31 -13.03
N CYS A 17 3.80 7.45 -13.82
CA CYS A 17 4.13 6.02 -13.85
C CYS A 17 5.58 5.72 -14.28
N GLN A 18 6.16 6.56 -15.15
CA GLN A 18 7.52 6.40 -15.64
C GLN A 18 8.54 6.73 -14.56
N ILE A 19 8.27 7.74 -13.74
CA ILE A 19 9.12 8.13 -12.60
C ILE A 19 9.10 7.04 -11.53
N GLU A 20 7.91 6.53 -11.17
CA GLU A 20 7.77 5.43 -10.20
C GLU A 20 8.52 4.17 -10.64
N LEU A 21 8.39 3.80 -11.92
CA LEU A 21 9.10 2.65 -12.48
C LEU A 21 10.62 2.88 -12.50
N TRP A 22 11.07 4.09 -12.84
CA TRP A 22 12.48 4.44 -12.80
C TRP A 22 13.03 4.39 -11.37
N ASP A 23 12.32 4.92 -10.37
CA ASP A 23 12.73 4.85 -8.96
C ASP A 23 12.91 3.41 -8.51
N PHE A 24 11.95 2.54 -8.85
CA PHE A 24 12.02 1.12 -8.51
C PHE A 24 13.24 0.41 -9.13
N VAL A 25 13.49 0.62 -10.43
CA VAL A 25 14.66 0.03 -11.12
C VAL A 25 15.96 0.58 -10.57
N ASP A 26 16.04 1.88 -10.31
CA ASP A 26 17.21 2.53 -9.71
C ASP A 26 17.47 2.03 -8.29
N ALA A 27 16.42 1.81 -7.51
CA ALA A 27 16.51 1.27 -6.16
C ALA A 27 17.15 -0.12 -6.13
N LEU A 28 16.70 -0.98 -7.04
CA LEU A 28 17.27 -2.32 -7.23
C LEU A 28 18.74 -2.25 -7.66
N ALA A 29 19.05 -1.43 -8.68
CA ALA A 29 20.40 -1.32 -9.23
C ALA A 29 21.42 -0.81 -8.20
N LYS A 30 21.00 0.10 -7.31
CA LYS A 30 21.86 0.72 -6.29
C LYS A 30 21.76 0.05 -4.92
N ALA A 31 20.96 -1.02 -4.79
CA ALA A 31 20.67 -1.67 -3.51
C ALA A 31 20.25 -0.66 -2.41
N ARG A 32 19.44 0.34 -2.77
CA ARG A 32 18.86 1.31 -1.83
C ARG A 32 17.40 0.92 -1.52
N PRO A 33 16.83 1.42 -0.41
CA PRO A 33 15.40 1.31 -0.18
C PRO A 33 14.58 1.92 -1.33
N VAL A 34 13.49 1.26 -1.69
CA VAL A 34 12.43 1.81 -2.55
C VAL A 34 11.66 2.89 -1.80
N GLU A 35 11.07 3.84 -2.53
CA GLU A 35 10.22 4.87 -1.92
C GLU A 35 8.96 4.28 -1.27
N ILE A 36 8.28 3.37 -1.98
CA ILE A 36 7.11 2.64 -1.49
C ILE A 36 7.47 1.18 -1.30
N ASP A 37 7.66 0.77 -0.04
CA ASP A 37 7.93 -0.61 0.32
C ASP A 37 6.64 -1.44 0.47
N ALA A 38 6.80 -2.74 0.71
CA ALA A 38 5.67 -3.65 0.90
C ALA A 38 4.79 -3.26 2.11
N THR A 39 5.35 -2.61 3.13
CA THR A 39 4.62 -2.19 4.33
C THR A 39 3.72 -1.00 4.02
N GLU A 40 4.23 0.00 3.31
CA GLU A 40 3.43 1.14 2.84
C GLU A 40 2.36 0.71 1.83
N GLY A 41 2.70 -0.23 0.94
CA GLY A 41 1.73 -0.87 0.06
C GLY A 41 0.60 -1.57 0.83
N LEU A 42 0.94 -2.35 1.87
CA LEU A 42 -0.02 -3.02 2.74
C LEU A 42 -0.94 -2.01 3.44
N LYS A 43 -0.38 -0.96 4.05
CA LYS A 43 -1.17 0.08 4.73
C LYS A 43 -2.15 0.77 3.79
N SER A 44 -1.70 1.07 2.56
CA SER A 44 -2.55 1.69 1.55
C SER A 44 -3.73 0.79 1.19
N LYS A 45 -3.47 -0.50 0.95
CA LYS A 45 -4.51 -1.49 0.65
C LYS A 45 -5.46 -1.72 1.84
N ALA A 46 -4.94 -1.70 3.06
CA ALA A 46 -5.71 -1.94 4.28
C ALA A 46 -6.83 -0.92 4.51
N VAL A 47 -6.69 0.31 3.99
CA VAL A 47 -7.76 1.32 4.07
C VAL A 47 -9.01 0.86 3.32
N SER A 48 -8.84 0.37 2.08
CA SER A 48 -9.96 -0.12 1.28
C SER A 48 -10.63 -1.33 1.91
N GLU A 49 -9.84 -2.27 2.44
CA GLU A 49 -10.38 -3.46 3.10
C GLU A 49 -11.12 -3.10 4.40
N ALA A 50 -10.62 -2.14 5.18
CA ALA A 50 -11.30 -1.66 6.39
C ALA A 50 -12.68 -1.03 6.08
N ILE A 51 -12.87 -0.46 4.89
CA ILE A 51 -14.18 0.02 4.43
C ILE A 51 -15.15 -1.15 4.22
N TYR A 52 -14.69 -2.25 3.60
CA TYR A 52 -15.51 -3.45 3.44
C TYR A 52 -15.85 -4.09 4.77
N GLU A 53 -14.88 -4.16 5.70
CA GLU A 53 -15.10 -4.63 7.06
C GLU A 53 -16.14 -3.80 7.79
N SER A 54 -16.06 -2.47 7.72
CA SER A 54 -17.04 -1.55 8.30
C SER A 54 -18.43 -1.78 7.71
N GLY A 55 -18.54 -1.88 6.38
CA GLY A 55 -19.81 -2.10 5.69
C GLY A 55 -20.46 -3.45 6.06
N LYS A 56 -19.65 -4.51 6.22
CA LYS A 56 -20.15 -5.84 6.58
C LYS A 56 -20.51 -5.95 8.07
N SER A 57 -19.71 -5.35 8.94
CA SER A 57 -19.88 -5.44 10.40
C SER A 57 -20.85 -4.42 10.99
N GLY A 58 -21.14 -3.34 10.25
CA GLY A 58 -22.03 -2.26 10.70
C GLY A 58 -21.44 -1.38 11.80
N GLN A 59 -20.12 -1.45 12.03
CA GLN A 59 -19.42 -0.68 13.06
C GLN A 59 -18.22 0.06 12.47
N VAL A 60 -17.78 1.11 13.17
CA VAL A 60 -16.54 1.82 12.82
C VAL A 60 -15.34 0.88 13.02
N VAL A 61 -14.53 0.72 11.97
CA VAL A 61 -13.33 -0.12 11.98
C VAL A 61 -12.07 0.75 11.95
N LYS A 62 -11.18 0.55 12.91
CA LYS A 62 -9.83 1.14 12.86
C LYS A 62 -8.98 0.30 11.91
N VAL A 63 -8.24 0.94 11.01
CA VAL A 63 -7.34 0.24 10.07
C VAL A 63 -6.36 -0.69 10.80
N ALA A 64 -5.84 -0.26 11.96
CA ALA A 64 -4.96 -1.09 12.79
C ALA A 64 -5.66 -2.36 13.35
N ASP A 65 -6.94 -2.29 13.67
CA ASP A 65 -7.71 -3.46 14.14
C ASP A 65 -7.96 -4.45 12.98
N PHE A 66 -8.08 -3.97 11.73
CA PHE A 66 -8.11 -4.84 10.54
C PHE A 66 -6.74 -5.48 10.27
N VAL A 67 -5.66 -4.68 10.21
CA VAL A 67 -4.30 -5.19 9.92
C VAL A 67 -3.83 -6.22 10.96
N SER A 68 -4.25 -6.07 12.22
CA SER A 68 -3.96 -7.05 13.28
C SER A 68 -4.85 -8.30 13.26
N GLY A 69 -5.85 -8.36 12.38
CA GLY A 69 -6.81 -9.47 12.27
C GLY A 69 -7.88 -9.50 13.36
N LYS A 70 -7.98 -8.46 14.20
CA LYS A 70 -8.99 -8.36 15.26
C LYS A 70 -10.40 -8.17 14.70
N VAL A 71 -10.53 -7.54 13.54
CA VAL A 71 -11.78 -7.44 12.78
C VAL A 71 -11.60 -8.18 11.46
N ASN A 72 -12.50 -9.12 11.18
CA ASN A 72 -12.45 -9.98 10.00
C ASN A 72 -13.85 -10.41 9.52
N ALA A 73 -14.87 -9.56 9.68
CA ALA A 73 -16.24 -9.89 9.30
C ALA A 73 -16.37 -10.11 7.79
N TYR A 74 -15.72 -9.28 6.98
CA TYR A 74 -15.65 -9.43 5.53
C TYR A 74 -14.62 -10.50 5.15
N GLN A 75 -13.41 -10.42 5.69
CA GLN A 75 -12.29 -11.34 5.41
C GLN A 75 -12.66 -12.81 5.67
N ARG A 76 -13.49 -13.11 6.68
CA ARG A 76 -13.90 -14.48 6.99
C ARG A 76 -14.69 -15.17 5.87
N ASP A 77 -15.46 -14.42 5.09
CA ASP A 77 -16.17 -15.00 3.94
C ASP A 77 -15.17 -15.30 2.80
N VAL A 78 -14.14 -14.47 2.64
CA VAL A 78 -13.02 -14.67 1.70
C VAL A 78 -12.18 -15.88 2.10
N ASP A 79 -11.79 -15.97 3.37
CA ASP A 79 -11.01 -17.10 3.90
C ASP A 79 -11.74 -18.42 3.68
N ARG A 80 -13.05 -18.45 3.94
CA ARG A 80 -13.88 -19.63 3.71
C ARG A 80 -13.91 -20.06 2.24
N TYR A 81 -13.96 -19.11 1.32
CA TYR A 81 -13.94 -19.40 -0.12
C TYR A 81 -12.60 -20.03 -0.54
N TRP A 82 -11.49 -19.50 -0.03
CA TRP A 82 -10.14 -19.97 -0.34
C TRP A 82 -9.65 -21.12 0.54
N LYS A 83 -10.43 -21.53 1.55
CA LYS A 83 -10.11 -22.59 2.52
C LYS A 83 -8.85 -22.28 3.34
N LEU A 84 -8.76 -21.03 3.81
CA LEU A 84 -7.73 -20.54 4.72
C LEU A 84 -8.19 -20.66 6.19
#